data_AF-A0A447TH89-F1
#
_entry.id   AF-A0A447TH89-F1
#
_cell.length_a   1.000
_cell.length_b   1.000
_cell.length_c   1.000
_cell.angle_alpha   90.00
_cell.angle_beta   90.00
_cell.angle_gamma   90.00
#
_symmetry.space_group_name_H-M   'P 1'
#
loop_
_entity.id
_entity.type
_entity.pdbx_description
1 polymer ?
#
loop_
_entity_poly.entity_id
_entity_poly.type
_entity_poly.pdbx_seq_one_letter_code
_entity_poly.pdbx_strand_id
1 'polypeptide(L)'
;MNASSPQRIAVIGSGIAGLATAHFLSRRHAVTLFEAADYLGGHTHTVDVTVDGRDFAVDTGFLVFNDRTYPNLIALFQELGIPSHPSDMSFSVSLGQGRLEWAGRNLDSVFVQRGNLLSPGFWGMLSDILRFNREAERNLRRAIEAPQSLGHLLDADGYGARFRRHYLLPMAAAIWSSPVATSCPFRPRLSCASA
;
A
#
# COMPACT_ATOMS: atom_id res chain seq x y z
N MET A 1 -30.70 -16.70 -23.89
CA MET A 1 -29.34 -16.11 -23.78
C MET A 1 -28.51 -16.72 -24.90
N ASN A 2 -28.20 -15.97 -25.95
CA ASN A 2 -27.37 -16.48 -27.05
C ASN A 2 -25.97 -16.77 -26.50
N ALA A 3 -25.59 -18.04 -26.48
CA ALA A 3 -24.20 -18.42 -26.22
C ALA A 3 -23.37 -17.94 -27.41
N SER A 4 -22.54 -16.90 -27.20
CA SER A 4 -21.54 -16.50 -28.19
C SER A 4 -20.62 -17.69 -28.47
N SER A 5 -20.29 -17.93 -29.74
CA SER A 5 -19.33 -18.96 -30.12
C SER A 5 -17.98 -18.78 -29.41
N PRO A 6 -17.25 -19.86 -29.09
CA PRO A 6 -15.90 -19.76 -28.55
C PRO A 6 -15.01 -18.86 -29.43
N GLN A 7 -14.26 -17.96 -28.80
CA GLN A 7 -13.39 -16.99 -29.48
C GLN A 7 -11.92 -17.31 -29.21
N ARG A 8 -11.03 -16.75 -30.04
CA ARG A 8 -9.59 -16.75 -29.80
C ARG A 8 -9.20 -15.39 -29.23
N ILE A 9 -8.68 -15.36 -28.01
CA ILE A 9 -8.41 -14.13 -27.26
C ILE A 9 -6.93 -14.10 -26.88
N ALA A 10 -6.26 -12.99 -27.16
CA ALA A 10 -4.92 -12.71 -26.67
C ALA A 10 -4.99 -11.79 -25.44
N VAL A 11 -4.30 -12.17 -24.36
CA VAL A 11 -4.10 -11.34 -23.16
C VAL A 11 -2.63 -10.94 -23.12
N ILE A 12 -2.33 -9.65 -23.03
CA ILE A 12 -0.96 -9.12 -23.00
C ILE A 12 -0.65 -8.64 -21.58
N GLY A 13 0.37 -9.24 -20.97
CA GLY A 13 0.78 -9.03 -19.58
C GLY A 13 0.17 -10.06 -18.63
N SER A 14 1.03 -10.66 -17.81
CA SER A 14 0.70 -11.69 -16.81
C SER A 14 0.69 -11.15 -15.38
N GLY A 15 0.52 -9.84 -15.18
CA GLY A 15 0.16 -9.31 -13.87
C GLY A 15 -1.15 -9.93 -13.36
N ILE A 16 -1.47 -9.74 -12.08
CA ILE A 16 -2.67 -10.32 -11.45
C ILE A 16 -3.96 -10.09 -12.25
N ALA A 17 -4.12 -8.91 -12.88
CA ALA A 17 -5.25 -8.60 -13.74
C ALA A 17 -5.27 -9.45 -15.02
N GLY A 18 -4.12 -9.66 -15.65
CA GLY A 18 -3.99 -10.48 -16.86
C GLY A 18 -4.21 -11.96 -16.56
N LEU A 19 -3.63 -12.47 -15.47
CA LEU A 19 -3.86 -13.84 -15.01
C LEU A 19 -5.33 -14.10 -14.67
N ALA A 20 -5.97 -13.22 -13.91
CA ALA A 20 -7.40 -13.34 -13.59
C ALA A 20 -8.25 -13.31 -14.87
N THR A 21 -7.96 -12.38 -15.79
CA THR A 21 -8.65 -12.27 -17.08
C THR A 21 -8.51 -13.55 -17.89
N ALA A 22 -7.28 -14.06 -18.03
CA ALA A 22 -7.01 -15.29 -18.76
C ALA A 22 -7.69 -16.51 -18.10
N HIS A 23 -7.66 -16.59 -16.77
CA HIS A 23 -8.27 -17.66 -15.98
C HIS A 23 -9.79 -17.72 -16.14
N PHE A 24 -10.49 -16.57 -16.14
CA PHE A 24 -11.94 -16.56 -16.29
C PHE A 24 -12.39 -16.72 -17.75
N LEU A 25 -11.69 -16.11 -18.71
CA LEU A 25 -12.02 -16.24 -20.13
C LEU A 25 -11.75 -17.65 -20.67
N SER A 26 -10.71 -18.34 -20.19
CA SER A 26 -10.36 -19.69 -20.65
C SER A 26 -11.44 -20.72 -20.39
N ARG A 27 -12.38 -20.46 -19.47
CA ARG A 27 -13.54 -21.32 -19.21
C ARG A 27 -14.49 -21.42 -20.40
N ARG A 28 -14.43 -20.48 -21.35
CA ARG A 28 -15.36 -20.39 -22.50
C ARG A 28 -14.69 -20.10 -23.84
N HIS A 29 -13.44 -19.62 -23.83
CA HIS A 29 -12.73 -19.16 -25.01
C HIS A 29 -11.33 -19.78 -25.06
N ALA A 30 -10.73 -19.84 -26.24
CA ALA A 30 -9.33 -20.19 -26.41
C ALA A 30 -8.47 -18.94 -26.12
N VAL A 31 -7.75 -18.95 -25.00
CA VAL A 31 -6.94 -17.81 -24.55
C VAL A 31 -5.46 -18.08 -24.76
N THR A 32 -4.73 -17.09 -25.26
CA THR A 32 -3.26 -17.07 -25.30
C THR A 32 -2.77 -15.89 -24.47
N LEU A 33 -1.97 -16.17 -23.43
CA LEU A 33 -1.35 -15.16 -22.57
C LEU A 33 0.07 -14.89 -23.05
N PHE A 34 0.42 -13.61 -23.21
CA PHE A 34 1.75 -13.16 -23.57
C PHE A 34 2.35 -12.39 -22.40
N GLU A 35 3.58 -12.72 -22.02
CA GLU A 35 4.36 -12.03 -20.99
C GLU A 35 5.74 -11.71 -21.54
N ALA A 36 6.28 -10.55 -21.17
CA ALA A 36 7.61 -10.11 -21.56
C ALA A 36 8.70 -10.68 -20.64
N ALA A 37 8.40 -10.86 -19.35
CA ALA A 37 9.27 -11.49 -18.38
C ALA A 37 9.35 -13.02 -18.54
N ASP A 38 10.33 -13.63 -17.88
CA ASP A 38 10.50 -15.08 -17.76
C ASP A 38 9.68 -15.71 -16.62
N TYR A 39 8.85 -14.91 -15.95
CA TYR A 39 7.98 -15.31 -14.85
C TYR A 39 6.58 -14.68 -14.97
N LEU A 40 5.59 -15.27 -14.30
CA LEU A 40 4.22 -14.75 -14.24
C LEU A 40 3.99 -13.94 -12.96
N GLY A 41 3.13 -12.91 -13.02
CA GLY A 41 2.67 -12.17 -11.84
C GLY A 41 3.05 -10.68 -11.82
N GLY A 42 4.08 -10.28 -12.57
CA GLY A 42 4.55 -8.89 -12.59
C GLY A 42 4.98 -8.42 -11.19
N HIS A 43 4.23 -7.50 -10.57
CA HIS A 43 4.49 -7.02 -9.21
C HIS A 43 4.16 -8.05 -8.10
N THR A 44 3.38 -9.09 -8.38
CA THR A 44 3.24 -10.22 -7.46
C THR A 44 4.43 -11.15 -7.68
N HIS A 45 5.54 -10.87 -6.99
CA HIS A 45 6.83 -11.51 -7.24
C HIS A 45 7.42 -12.05 -5.94
N THR A 46 7.62 -13.36 -5.91
CA THR A 46 8.22 -14.12 -4.81
C THR A 46 9.57 -14.65 -5.27
N VAL A 47 10.60 -14.42 -4.46
CA VAL A 47 11.97 -14.87 -4.72
C VAL A 47 12.35 -15.92 -3.71
N ASP A 48 12.83 -17.07 -4.18
CA ASP A 48 13.39 -18.10 -3.32
C ASP A 48 14.82 -17.72 -2.92
N VAL A 49 15.09 -17.70 -1.61
CA VAL A 49 16.40 -17.38 -1.03
C VAL A 49 16.82 -18.45 -0.03
N THR A 50 18.10 -18.82 -0.07
CA THR A 50 18.69 -19.75 0.90
C THR A 50 19.51 -18.98 1.93
N VAL A 51 19.17 -19.09 3.22
CA VAL A 51 19.91 -18.48 4.34
C VAL A 51 20.24 -19.58 5.35
N ASP A 52 21.53 -19.70 5.70
CA ASP A 52 22.04 -20.72 6.62
C ASP A 52 21.58 -22.16 6.28
N GLY A 53 21.51 -22.46 4.97
CA GLY A 53 21.08 -23.76 4.44
C GLY A 53 19.57 -24.02 4.51
N ARG A 54 18.75 -22.99 4.74
CA ARG A 54 17.29 -23.05 4.73
C ARG A 54 16.72 -22.20 3.61
N ASP A 55 15.76 -22.75 2.89
CA ASP A 55 15.09 -22.06 1.79
C ASP A 55 13.87 -21.28 2.29
N PHE A 56 13.72 -20.07 1.79
CA PHE A 56 12.63 -19.16 2.10
C PHE A 56 12.06 -18.56 0.81
N ALA A 57 10.74 -18.49 0.72
CA ALA A 57 10.05 -17.75 -0.32
C ALA A 57 9.79 -16.32 0.21
N VAL A 58 10.34 -15.30 -0.45
CA VAL A 58 10.27 -13.89 -0.02
C VAL A 58 9.51 -13.06 -1.04
N ASP A 59 8.39 -12.49 -0.62
CA ASP A 59 7.61 -11.56 -1.45
C ASP A 59 8.29 -10.19 -1.52
N THR A 60 8.49 -9.69 -2.75
CA THR A 60 9.26 -8.45 -3.00
C THR A 60 8.40 -7.29 -3.50
N GLY A 61 7.16 -7.56 -3.91
CA GLY A 61 6.25 -6.53 -4.45
C GLY A 61 4.94 -6.49 -3.69
N PHE A 62 3.96 -7.30 -4.09
CA PHE A 62 2.69 -7.41 -3.38
C PHE A 62 2.81 -8.35 -2.17
N LEU A 63 2.79 -7.79 -0.95
CA LEU A 63 3.00 -8.57 0.28
C LEU A 63 1.72 -8.86 1.08
N VAL A 64 0.75 -7.96 1.07
CA VAL A 64 -0.40 -8.01 1.99
C VAL A 64 -1.71 -7.56 1.36
N PHE A 65 -2.82 -8.08 1.88
CA PHE A 65 -4.19 -7.72 1.50
C PHE A 65 -5.10 -7.67 2.74
N ASN A 66 -6.31 -7.15 2.59
CA ASN A 66 -7.34 -7.16 3.64
C ASN A 66 -8.74 -7.39 3.06
N ASP A 67 -9.65 -7.82 3.92
CA ASP A 67 -11.05 -8.14 3.61
C ASP A 67 -11.85 -6.95 3.07
N ARG A 68 -11.59 -5.74 3.57
CA ARG A 68 -12.32 -4.54 3.19
C ARG A 68 -12.01 -4.06 1.77
N THR A 69 -10.76 -4.14 1.35
CA THR A 69 -10.28 -3.54 0.08
C THR A 69 -10.03 -4.57 -1.02
N TYR A 70 -9.92 -5.86 -0.69
CA TYR A 70 -9.62 -6.93 -1.64
C TYR A 70 -10.65 -8.08 -1.68
N PRO A 71 -11.97 -7.82 -1.68
CA PRO A 71 -12.98 -8.89 -1.66
C PRO A 71 -12.87 -9.85 -2.86
N ASN A 72 -12.58 -9.33 -4.05
CA ASN A 72 -12.45 -10.15 -5.26
C ASN A 72 -11.19 -11.03 -5.26
N LEU A 73 -10.09 -10.54 -4.70
CA LEU A 73 -8.86 -11.32 -4.59
C LEU A 73 -9.02 -12.47 -3.59
N ILE A 74 -9.69 -12.20 -2.46
CA ILE A 74 -9.99 -13.22 -1.45
C ILE A 74 -10.89 -14.30 -2.04
N ALA A 75 -11.93 -13.91 -2.80
CA ALA A 75 -12.78 -14.87 -3.49
C ALA A 75 -12.00 -15.72 -4.50
N LEU A 76 -11.06 -15.12 -5.24
CA LEU A 76 -10.16 -15.84 -6.15
C LEU A 76 -9.26 -16.84 -5.39
N PHE A 77 -8.66 -16.44 -4.28
CA PHE A 77 -7.85 -17.35 -3.45
C PHE A 77 -8.67 -18.51 -2.89
N GLN A 78 -9.90 -18.24 -2.45
CA GLN A 78 -10.82 -19.28 -2.00
C GLN A 78 -11.18 -20.26 -3.12
N GLU A 79 -11.48 -19.76 -4.33
CA GLU A 79 -11.76 -20.60 -5.49
C GLU A 79 -10.56 -21.48 -5.88
N LEU A 80 -9.35 -20.95 -5.75
CA LEU A 80 -8.10 -21.66 -6.03
C LEU A 80 -7.59 -22.53 -4.87
N GLY A 81 -8.24 -22.48 -3.69
CA GLY A 81 -7.80 -23.20 -2.50
C GLY A 81 -6.47 -22.68 -1.91
N ILE A 82 -6.13 -21.40 -2.14
CA ILE A 82 -4.90 -20.79 -1.66
C ILE A 82 -5.09 -20.31 -0.21
N PRO A 83 -4.31 -20.82 0.75
CA PRO A 83 -4.38 -20.37 2.14
C PRO A 83 -3.79 -18.97 2.31
N SER A 84 -4.20 -18.28 3.37
CA SER A 84 -3.60 -17.01 3.78
C SER A 84 -3.26 -17.03 5.26
N HIS A 85 -2.30 -16.20 5.65
CA HIS A 85 -1.82 -16.09 7.02
C HIS A 85 -2.09 -14.70 7.58
N PRO A 86 -2.55 -14.59 8.83
CA PRO A 86 -2.68 -13.29 9.48
C PRO A 86 -1.30 -12.65 9.66
N SER A 87 -1.19 -11.37 9.32
CA SER A 87 0.02 -10.58 9.50
C SER A 87 -0.29 -9.30 10.27
N ASP A 88 0.62 -8.90 11.15
CA ASP A 88 0.52 -7.65 11.92
C ASP A 88 1.15 -6.50 11.12
N MET A 89 0.31 -5.60 10.62
CA MET A 89 0.72 -4.41 9.87
C MET A 89 1.03 -3.21 10.77
N SER A 90 1.62 -3.46 11.95
CA SER A 90 2.02 -2.40 12.87
C SER A 90 3.04 -1.44 12.25
N PHE A 91 2.87 -0.16 12.54
CA PHE A 91 3.72 0.92 12.03
C PHE A 91 4.62 1.47 13.13
N SER A 92 5.90 1.63 12.81
CA SER A 92 6.91 2.22 13.69
C SER A 92 7.81 3.19 12.93
N VAL A 93 8.31 4.21 13.62
CA VAL A 93 9.17 5.24 13.08
C VAL A 93 10.39 5.39 13.97
N SER A 94 11.58 5.34 13.37
CA SER A 94 12.84 5.74 14.00
C SER A 94 13.53 6.79 13.12
N LEU A 95 13.75 7.99 13.67
CA LEU A 95 14.33 9.13 12.95
C LEU A 95 15.64 9.58 13.57
N GLY A 96 16.58 9.95 12.69
CA GLY A 96 17.85 10.55 13.09
C GLY A 96 18.71 9.63 13.96
N GLN A 97 18.79 8.34 13.62
CA GLN A 97 19.51 7.31 14.39
C GLN A 97 18.98 7.17 15.83
N GLY A 98 17.66 7.05 15.99
CA GLY A 98 17.03 6.87 17.31
C GLY A 98 16.78 8.17 18.10
N ARG A 99 17.02 9.35 17.50
CA ARG A 99 16.68 10.64 18.14
C ARG A 99 15.20 10.81 18.40
N LEU A 100 14.35 10.23 17.56
CA LEU A 100 12.91 10.13 17.81
C LEU A 100 12.44 8.74 17.42
N GLU A 101 11.80 8.06 18.36
CA GLU A 101 11.21 6.76 18.14
C GLU A 101 9.79 6.72 18.71
N TRP A 102 8.87 6.15 17.94
CA TRP A 102 7.52 5.85 18.39
C TRP A 102 6.86 4.82 17.46
N ALA A 103 5.89 4.08 17.98
CA ALA A 103 5.08 3.14 17.21
C ALA A 103 3.61 3.19 17.62
N GLY A 104 2.71 2.90 16.69
CA GLY A 104 1.27 3.04 16.85
C GLY A 104 0.55 1.87 17.53
N ARG A 105 1.28 0.89 18.08
CA ARG A 105 0.69 -0.36 18.61
C ARG A 105 -0.08 -0.18 19.92
N ASN A 106 0.48 0.57 20.87
CA ASN A 106 -0.12 0.85 22.16
C ASN A 106 0.51 2.12 22.79
N LEU A 107 0.02 2.56 23.95
CA LEU A 107 0.54 3.77 24.61
C LEU A 107 2.02 3.66 25.00
N ASP A 108 2.47 2.47 25.41
CA ASP A 108 3.88 2.25 25.74
C ASP A 108 4.78 2.36 24.51
N SER A 109 4.31 1.91 23.34
CA SER A 109 5.05 2.04 22.09
C SER A 109 5.00 3.46 21.52
N VAL A 110 3.92 4.21 21.77
CA VAL A 110 3.84 5.64 21.43
C VAL A 110 4.83 6.45 22.28
N PHE A 111 4.94 6.14 23.58
CA PHE A 111 5.83 6.80 24.53
C PHE A 111 7.04 5.95 24.89
N VAL A 112 7.62 5.24 23.91
CA VAL A 112 8.86 4.47 24.12
C VAL A 112 9.97 5.37 24.68
N GLN A 113 10.02 6.61 24.21
CA GLN A 113 10.78 7.69 24.81
C GLN A 113 9.88 8.48 25.78
N ARG A 114 9.95 8.15 27.08
CA ARG A 114 9.09 8.75 28.12
C ARG A 114 9.20 10.28 28.21
N GLY A 115 10.33 10.87 27.80
CA GLY A 115 10.48 12.33 27.69
C GLY A 115 9.46 13.00 26.76
N ASN A 116 8.88 12.26 25.81
CA ASN A 116 7.82 12.76 24.93
C ASN A 116 6.50 13.04 25.68
N LEU A 117 6.28 12.46 26.87
CA LEU A 117 5.13 12.79 27.73
C LEU A 117 5.12 14.26 28.14
N LEU A 118 6.29 14.88 28.24
CA LEU A 118 6.44 16.29 28.61
C LEU A 118 6.63 17.21 27.40
N SER A 119 6.55 16.68 26.17
CA SER A 119 6.81 17.46 24.95
C SER A 119 5.50 18.00 24.35
N PRO A 120 5.22 19.32 24.43
CA PRO A 120 4.02 19.89 23.84
C PRO A 120 3.94 19.63 22.33
N GLY A 121 5.10 19.64 21.66
CA GLY A 121 5.17 19.33 20.23
C GLY A 121 4.83 17.88 19.88
N PHE A 122 5.10 16.92 20.77
CA PHE A 122 4.71 15.52 20.57
C PHE A 122 3.20 15.34 20.77
N TRP A 123 2.62 15.96 21.80
CA TRP A 123 1.17 15.99 21.96
C TRP A 123 0.44 16.69 20.81
N GLY A 124 0.99 17.80 20.30
CA GLY A 124 0.47 18.46 19.10
C GLY A 124 0.48 17.54 17.87
N MET A 125 1.56 16.76 17.69
CA MET A 125 1.62 15.73 16.65
C MET A 125 0.53 14.67 16.82
N LEU A 126 0.34 14.11 18.02
CA LEU A 126 -0.69 13.11 18.29
C LEU A 126 -2.10 13.67 18.05
N SER A 127 -2.35 14.92 18.47
CA SER A 127 -3.61 15.62 18.22
C SER A 127 -3.88 15.75 16.72
N ASP A 128 -2.87 16.15 15.95
CA ASP A 128 -2.95 16.23 14.49
C ASP A 128 -3.19 14.87 13.83
N ILE A 129 -2.59 13.78 14.33
CA ILE A 129 -2.87 12.41 13.84
C ILE A 129 -4.34 12.07 14.03
N LEU A 130 -4.88 12.29 15.23
CA LEU A 130 -6.28 11.99 15.53
C LEU A 130 -7.24 12.89 14.73
N ARG A 131 -6.88 14.16 14.55
CA ARG A 131 -7.63 15.11 13.71
C ARG A 131 -7.64 14.66 12.25
N PHE A 132 -6.48 14.35 11.69
CA PHE A 132 -6.35 13.91 10.30
C PHE A 132 -7.17 12.66 10.00
N ASN A 133 -7.12 11.66 10.88
CA ASN A 133 -7.89 10.42 10.72
C ASN A 133 -9.40 10.66 10.84
N ARG A 134 -9.84 11.51 11.79
CA ARG A 134 -11.26 11.87 11.94
C ARG A 134 -11.79 12.62 10.73
N GLU A 135 -10.95 13.41 10.10
CA GLU A 135 -11.30 14.26 8.95
C GLU A 135 -11.02 13.59 7.60
N ALA A 136 -10.56 12.34 7.59
CA ALA A 136 -10.09 11.65 6.39
C ALA A 136 -11.14 11.62 5.26
N GLU A 137 -12.41 11.30 5.56
CA GLU A 137 -13.48 11.28 4.56
C GLU A 137 -13.79 12.67 4.01
N ARG A 138 -13.77 13.70 4.88
CA ARG A 138 -13.98 15.09 4.46
C ARG A 138 -12.84 15.56 3.55
N ASN A 139 -11.61 15.23 3.91
CA ASN A 139 -10.42 15.55 3.15
C ASN A 139 -10.42 14.83 1.79
N LEU A 140 -10.87 13.57 1.75
CA LEU A 140 -11.06 12.82 0.51
C LEU A 140 -12.10 13.48 -0.41
N ARG A 141 -13.27 13.87 0.11
CA ARG A 141 -14.30 14.57 -0.68
C ARG A 141 -13.75 15.87 -1.28
N ARG A 142 -13.09 16.69 -0.46
CA ARG A 142 -12.44 17.93 -0.91
C ARG A 142 -11.39 17.69 -2.00
N ALA A 143 -10.59 16.62 -1.87
CA ALA A 143 -9.56 16.29 -2.86
C ALA A 143 -10.15 15.81 -4.19
N ILE A 144 -11.32 15.18 -4.18
CA ILE A 144 -12.05 14.77 -5.40
C ILE A 144 -12.69 15.98 -6.09
N GLU A 145 -13.33 16.86 -5.32
CA GLU A 145 -14.00 18.07 -5.84
C GLU A 145 -13.00 19.11 -6.38
N ALA A 146 -11.89 19.31 -5.67
CA ALA A 146 -10.84 20.25 -6.03
C ALA A 146 -9.47 19.59 -5.89
N PRO A 147 -8.97 18.95 -6.98
CA PRO A 147 -7.67 18.28 -6.98
C PRO A 147 -6.55 19.23 -6.54
N GLN A 148 -5.93 18.91 -5.41
CA GLN A 148 -4.84 19.68 -4.81
C GLN A 148 -3.74 18.74 -4.30
N SER A 149 -2.55 19.29 -4.08
CA SER A 149 -1.46 18.51 -3.47
C SER A 149 -1.77 18.25 -2.00
N LEU A 150 -1.25 17.15 -1.47
CA LEU A 150 -1.32 16.85 -0.04
C LEU A 150 -0.70 18.00 0.79
N GLY A 151 0.39 18.59 0.30
CA GLY A 151 1.02 19.76 0.94
C GLY A 151 0.06 20.94 1.12
N HIS A 152 -0.65 21.35 0.06
CA HIS A 152 -1.62 22.44 0.13
C HIS A 152 -2.78 22.14 1.08
N LEU A 153 -3.28 20.90 1.10
CA LEU A 153 -4.32 20.50 2.04
C LEU A 153 -3.85 20.65 3.49
N LEU A 154 -2.61 20.24 3.77
CA LEU A 154 -2.03 20.34 5.10
C LEU A 154 -1.78 21.78 5.54
N ASP A 155 -1.40 22.65 4.60
CA ASP A 155 -1.24 24.09 4.83
C ASP A 155 -2.58 24.76 5.11
N ALA A 156 -3.60 24.47 4.30
CA ALA A 156 -4.93 25.05 4.43
C ALA A 156 -5.58 24.72 5.79
N ASP A 157 -5.39 23.49 6.27
CA ASP A 157 -5.99 23.02 7.52
C ASP A 157 -5.06 23.21 8.74
N GLY A 158 -3.89 23.85 8.56
CA GLY A 158 -2.98 24.22 9.64
C GLY A 158 -2.36 23.03 10.38
N TYR A 159 -2.00 21.96 9.67
CA TYR A 159 -1.33 20.80 10.27
C TYR A 159 0.12 21.11 10.65
N GLY A 160 0.52 20.75 11.87
CA GLY A 160 1.82 21.09 12.44
C GLY A 160 3.01 20.40 11.78
N ALA A 161 4.18 21.04 11.81
CA ALA A 161 5.39 20.54 11.14
C ALA A 161 5.84 19.16 11.65
N ARG A 162 5.66 18.86 12.94
CA ARG A 162 5.98 17.54 13.52
C ARG A 162 5.08 16.43 12.97
N PHE A 163 3.77 16.66 12.86
CA PHE A 163 2.85 15.72 12.21
C PHE A 163 3.30 15.37 10.79
N ARG A 164 3.64 16.39 10.00
CA ARG A 164 4.08 16.19 8.62
C ARG A 164 5.37 15.38 8.55
N ARG A 165 6.40 15.80 9.30
CA ARG A 165 7.76 15.23 9.21
C ARG A 165 7.94 13.90 9.93
N HIS A 166 7.25 13.71 11.05
CA HIS A 166 7.48 12.56 11.94
C HIS A 166 6.41 11.48 11.88
N TYR A 167 5.30 11.72 11.17
CA TYR A 167 4.24 10.75 10.96
C TYR A 167 3.89 10.60 9.48
N LEU A 168 3.37 11.67 8.87
CA LEU A 168 2.72 11.55 7.57
C LEU A 168 3.72 11.22 6.44
N LEU A 169 4.88 11.87 6.41
CA LEU A 169 5.92 11.60 5.43
C LEU A 169 6.53 10.20 5.59
N PRO A 170 6.93 9.75 6.80
CA PRO A 170 7.36 8.36 7.00
C PRO A 170 6.31 7.33 6.59
N MET A 171 5.04 7.55 6.93
CA MET A 171 3.94 6.65 6.56
C MET A 171 3.71 6.62 5.04
N ALA A 172 3.71 7.78 4.39
CA ALA A 172 3.62 7.91 2.93
C ALA A 172 4.78 7.18 2.23
N ALA A 173 6.00 7.37 2.70
CA ALA A 173 7.18 6.73 2.14
C ALA A 173 7.12 5.20 2.27
N ALA A 174 6.63 4.68 3.41
CA ALA A 174 6.44 3.25 3.62
C ALA A 174 5.37 2.65 2.69
N ILE A 175 4.25 3.36 2.46
CA ILE A 175 3.14 2.86 1.62
C ILE A 175 3.50 2.93 0.13
N TRP A 176 4.14 4.01 -0.33
CA TRP A 176 4.41 4.24 -1.75
C TRP A 176 5.84 3.91 -2.17
N SER A 177 6.62 3.26 -1.31
CA SER A 177 8.02 2.89 -1.58
C SER A 177 8.82 4.03 -2.24
N SER A 178 8.56 5.26 -1.79
CA SER A 178 9.04 6.48 -2.43
C SER A 178 10.01 7.23 -1.51
N PRO A 179 11.09 7.82 -2.04
CA PRO A 179 11.96 8.68 -1.23
C PRO A 179 11.17 9.84 -0.62
N VAL A 180 11.38 10.10 0.68
CA VAL A 180 10.69 11.17 1.43
C VAL A 180 10.83 12.56 0.75
N ALA A 181 11.94 12.79 0.04
CA ALA A 181 12.21 14.05 -0.68
C ALA A 181 11.23 14.31 -1.85
N THR A 182 10.66 13.27 -2.45
CA THR A 182 9.79 13.37 -3.63
C THR A 182 8.31 13.56 -3.27
N SER A 183 7.93 13.39 -2.00
CA SER A 183 6.54 13.46 -1.54
C SER A 183 6.00 14.89 -1.35
N CYS A 184 6.86 15.92 -1.38
CA CYS A 184 6.45 17.30 -1.04
C CYS A 184 5.79 18.08 -2.20
N PRO A 185 6.11 17.85 -3.49
CA PRO A 185 5.31 18.35 -4.61
C PRO A 185 4.52 17.21 -5.27
N PHE A 186 3.73 16.44 -4.51
CA PHE A 186 2.86 15.42 -5.13
C PHE A 186 1.66 16.11 -5.80
N ARG A 187 1.80 16.39 -7.10
CA ARG A 187 0.67 16.66 -8.00
C ARG A 187 0.17 15.29 -8.46
N PRO A 188 -1.02 14.82 -8.05
CA PRO A 188 -1.48 13.50 -8.43
C PRO A 188 -1.85 13.52 -9.91
N ARG A 189 -0.88 13.26 -10.79
CA ARG A 189 -1.16 12.58 -12.04
C ARG A 189 -0.86 11.13 -11.77
N LEU A 190 -1.92 10.34 -11.62
CA LEU A 190 -1.88 8.89 -11.77
C LEU A 190 -1.42 8.59 -13.21
N SER A 191 -0.11 8.59 -13.42
CA SER A 191 0.52 7.80 -14.47
C SER A 191 1.01 6.56 -13.74
N CYS A 192 0.41 5.39 -14.02
CA CYS A 192 1.13 4.14 -13.83
C CYS A 192 2.47 4.31 -14.55
N ALA A 193 3.55 4.51 -13.80
CA ALA A 193 4.88 4.33 -14.33
C ALA A 193 5.12 2.83 -14.27
N SER A 194 5.04 2.22 -15.44
CA SER A 194 5.70 0.97 -15.78
C SER A 194 7.15 1.05 -15.30
N ALA A 195 7.48 0.22 -14.31
CA ALA A 195 8.77 -0.42 -14.20
C ALA A 195 8.56 -1.89 -14.57
#